data_AF-A0A7W3XSQ6-F1
#
_entry.id   AF-A0A7W3XSQ6-F1
#
_cell.length_a   1.000
_cell.length_b   1.000
_cell.length_c   1.000
_cell.angle_alpha   90.00
_cell.angle_beta   90.00
_cell.angle_gamma   90.00
#
_symmetry.space_group_name_H-M   'P 1'
#
loop_
_entity.id
_entity.type
_entity.pdbx_description
1 polymer ?
#
loop_
_entity_poly.entity_id
_entity_poly.type
_entity_poly.pdbx_seq_one_letter_code
_entity_poly.pdbx_strand_id
1 'polypeptide(L)'
;MYAALAHLQTGSIQVTVGQSVKKGGVIGKVDHSGNSFGPHLHFQLMDSSDIATAKGLPCAFEKYEIIQDGEWQDVVNGIPTDKDRIRFSP
;
A
#
# COMPACT_ATOMS: atom_id res chain seq x y z
N MET A 1 -11.93 -5.13 -9.06
CA MET A 1 -10.69 -4.96 -8.27
C MET A 1 -10.67 -3.55 -7.74
N TYR A 2 -10.45 -3.40 -6.45
CA TYR A 2 -10.39 -2.13 -5.74
C TYR A 2 -9.14 -2.11 -4.87
N ALA A 3 -8.66 -0.92 -4.54
CA ALA A 3 -7.59 -0.73 -3.57
C ALA A 3 -8.09 0.20 -2.45
N ALA A 4 -7.95 -0.24 -1.20
CA ALA A 4 -8.19 0.61 -0.05
C ALA A 4 -6.88 1.21 0.45
N LEU A 5 -6.89 2.52 0.69
CA LEU A 5 -5.84 3.26 1.38
C LEU A 5 -6.50 3.90 2.62
N ALA A 6 -6.09 3.51 3.82
CA ALA A 6 -6.65 4.03 5.07
C ALA A 6 -5.57 4.60 6.00
N HIS A 7 -6.03 5.17 7.12
CA HIS A 7 -5.20 5.91 8.09
C HIS A 7 -4.50 7.14 7.50
N LEU A 8 -5.04 7.72 6.42
CA LEU A 8 -4.54 8.97 5.86
C LEU A 8 -4.86 10.16 6.78
N GLN A 9 -4.01 11.18 6.77
CA GLN A 9 -4.20 12.41 7.54
C GLN A 9 -5.49 13.12 7.09
N THR A 10 -6.37 13.44 8.04
CA THR A 10 -7.59 14.20 7.77
C THR A 10 -7.24 15.54 7.11
N GLY A 11 -7.93 15.86 6.00
CA GLY A 11 -7.68 17.08 5.23
C GLY A 11 -6.45 17.05 4.30
N SER A 12 -5.75 15.92 4.19
CA SER A 12 -4.56 15.80 3.32
C SER A 12 -4.83 15.22 1.92
N ILE A 13 -6.05 14.77 1.65
CA ILE A 13 -6.41 14.12 0.39
C ILE A 13 -6.26 15.12 -0.77
N GLN A 14 -5.47 14.75 -1.79
CA GLN A 14 -5.16 15.58 -2.95
C GLN A 14 -5.87 15.12 -4.23
N VAL A 15 -6.82 14.20 -4.10
CA VAL A 15 -7.59 13.66 -5.23
C VAL A 15 -9.09 13.80 -4.99
N THR A 16 -9.86 13.81 -6.08
CA THR A 16 -11.33 13.84 -6.03
C THR A 16 -11.95 12.57 -6.60
N VAL A 17 -13.20 12.28 -6.24
CA VAL A 17 -13.95 11.16 -6.81
C VAL A 17 -14.03 11.31 -8.33
N GLY A 18 -13.75 10.21 -9.05
CA GLY A 18 -13.71 10.18 -10.52
C GLY A 18 -12.38 10.66 -11.15
N GLN A 19 -11.44 11.19 -10.37
CA GLN A 19 -10.13 11.58 -10.87
C GLN A 19 -9.31 10.36 -11.28
N SER A 20 -8.73 10.40 -12.49
CA SER A 20 -7.70 9.43 -12.90
C SER A 20 -6.36 9.74 -12.24
N VAL A 21 -5.73 8.72 -11.67
CA VAL A 21 -4.43 8.81 -10.99
C VAL A 21 -3.36 8.08 -11.79
N LYS A 22 -2.09 8.49 -11.63
CA LYS A 22 -0.92 7.86 -12.26
C LYS A 22 0.09 7.43 -11.19
N LYS A 23 0.94 6.45 -11.50
CA LYS A 23 2.08 6.07 -10.65
C LYS A 23 2.90 7.31 -10.30
N GLY A 24 3.28 7.44 -9.02
CA GLY A 24 3.98 8.61 -8.48
C GLY A 24 3.09 9.79 -8.12
N GLY A 25 1.79 9.76 -8.45
CA GLY A 25 0.84 10.78 -8.02
C GLY A 25 0.55 10.72 -6.52
N VAL A 26 0.51 11.88 -5.87
CA VAL A 26 0.19 11.99 -4.44
C VAL A 26 -1.31 11.83 -4.22
N ILE A 27 -1.70 10.90 -3.36
CA ILE A 27 -3.11 10.68 -2.96
C ILE A 27 -3.44 11.43 -1.66
N GLY A 28 -2.53 11.40 -0.69
CA GLY A 28 -2.68 12.02 0.62
C GLY A 28 -1.45 11.74 1.49
N LYS A 29 -1.46 12.21 2.74
CA LYS A 29 -0.38 11.97 3.70
C LYS A 29 -0.76 10.84 4.65
N VAL A 30 0.23 10.04 5.06
CA VAL A 30 0.05 9.00 6.09
C VAL A 30 -0.08 9.65 7.46
N ASP A 31 -0.98 9.10 8.28
CA ASP A 31 -1.18 9.47 9.68
C ASP A 31 -1.77 8.26 10.43
N HIS A 32 -2.62 8.52 11.42
CA HIS A 32 -3.25 7.55 12.31
C HIS A 32 -4.78 7.79 12.40
N SER A 33 -5.41 8.33 11.37
CA SER A 33 -6.86 8.57 11.42
C SER A 33 -7.65 7.25 11.48
N GLY A 34 -8.65 7.16 12.35
CA GLY A 34 -9.45 5.94 12.55
C GLY A 34 -8.96 5.09 13.74
N ASN A 35 -9.19 3.78 13.67
CA ASN A 35 -8.73 2.82 14.70
C ASN A 35 -7.39 2.20 14.26
N SER A 36 -6.29 2.63 14.86
CA SER A 36 -4.93 2.18 14.52
C SER A 36 -4.03 2.13 15.76
N PHE A 37 -2.79 1.63 15.66
CA PHE A 37 -1.81 1.61 16.78
C PHE A 37 -0.68 2.64 16.67
N GLY A 38 -0.44 3.18 15.49
CA GLY A 38 0.49 4.30 15.27
C GLY A 38 0.38 4.83 13.83
N PRO A 39 1.16 5.84 13.43
CA PRO A 39 1.15 6.36 12.07
C PRO A 39 1.63 5.31 11.06
N HIS A 40 0.76 4.89 10.14
CA HIS A 40 1.07 3.94 9.08
C HIS A 40 0.02 3.98 7.96
N LEU A 41 0.34 3.40 6.80
CA LEU A 41 -0.63 3.20 5.72
C LEU A 41 -1.21 1.79 5.81
N HIS A 42 -2.53 1.67 5.92
CA HIS A 42 -3.23 0.42 5.57
C HIS A 42 -3.45 0.42 4.07
N PHE A 43 -2.89 -0.57 3.37
CA PHE A 43 -3.07 -0.78 1.94
C PHE A 43 -3.61 -2.19 1.70
N GLN A 44 -4.67 -2.30 0.90
CA GLN A 44 -5.31 -3.56 0.59
C GLN A 44 -5.82 -3.60 -0.85
N LEU A 45 -5.35 -4.56 -1.64
CA LEU A 45 -5.98 -4.93 -2.91
C LEU A 45 -7.12 -5.91 -2.65
N MET A 46 -8.30 -5.67 -3.22
CA MET A 46 -9.52 -6.38 -2.85
C MET A 46 -10.51 -6.57 -4.01
N ASP A 47 -11.38 -7.56 -3.87
CA ASP A 47 -12.32 -7.98 -4.93
C ASP A 47 -13.56 -7.10 -5.06
N SER A 48 -14.02 -6.49 -3.97
CA SER A 48 -15.18 -5.57 -3.93
C SER A 48 -14.84 -4.24 -3.25
N SER A 49 -15.74 -3.25 -3.32
CA SER A 49 -15.50 -1.90 -2.83
C SER A 49 -15.66 -1.73 -1.31
N ASP A 50 -16.32 -2.68 -0.65
CA ASP A 50 -16.55 -2.63 0.80
C ASP A 50 -15.39 -3.27 1.55
N ILE A 51 -14.52 -2.45 2.13
CA ILE A 51 -13.33 -2.89 2.87
C ILE A 51 -13.66 -3.83 4.04
N ALA A 52 -14.87 -3.74 4.63
CA ALA A 52 -15.24 -4.54 5.79
C ALA A 52 -15.57 -6.01 5.43
N THR A 53 -15.95 -6.27 4.18
CA THR A 53 -16.43 -7.58 3.72
C THR A 53 -15.66 -8.14 2.53
N ALA A 54 -14.86 -7.32 1.85
CA ALA A 54 -14.10 -7.73 0.67
C ALA A 54 -13.01 -8.75 0.99
N LYS A 55 -12.73 -9.63 0.02
CA LYS A 55 -11.61 -10.58 0.11
C LYS A 55 -10.34 -9.91 -0.39
N GLY A 56 -9.25 -10.12 0.35
CA GLY A 56 -7.92 -9.69 -0.07
C GLY A 56 -7.48 -10.43 -1.34
N LEU A 57 -6.89 -9.70 -2.28
CA LEU A 57 -6.29 -10.23 -3.49
C LEU A 57 -4.75 -10.16 -3.37
N PRO A 58 -4.01 -11.12 -3.95
CA PRO A 58 -2.56 -11.03 -4.02
C PRO A 58 -2.11 -9.75 -4.77
N CYS A 59 -1.19 -8.99 -4.18
CA CYS A 59 -0.68 -7.76 -4.76
C CYS A 59 0.83 -7.87 -5.00
N ALA A 60 1.20 -7.97 -6.28
CA ALA A 60 2.60 -7.93 -6.68
C ALA A 60 3.07 -6.47 -6.79
N PHE A 61 4.23 -6.16 -6.20
CA PHE A 61 4.91 -4.90 -6.42
C PHE A 61 5.85 -5.03 -7.62
N GLU A 62 5.88 -3.99 -8.46
CA GLU A 62 6.69 -3.95 -9.68
C GLU A 62 8.17 -4.16 -9.39
N LYS A 63 8.70 -3.48 -8.37
CA LYS A 63 10.09 -3.62 -7.91
C LYS A 63 10.24 -3.25 -6.43
N TYR A 64 11.00 -4.03 -5.69
CA TYR A 64 11.44 -3.76 -4.32
C TYR A 64 12.73 -4.53 -4.00
N GLU A 65 13.40 -4.21 -2.91
CA GLU A 65 14.50 -5.03 -2.40
C GLU A 65 14.06 -5.79 -1.16
N ILE A 66 14.50 -7.04 -1.01
CA ILE A 66 14.36 -7.86 0.19
C ILE A 66 15.72 -8.09 0.83
N ILE A 67 15.80 -8.12 2.16
CA ILE A 67 17.03 -8.51 2.87
C ILE A 67 17.07 -10.01 3.11
N GLN A 68 18.10 -10.68 2.60
CA GLN A 68 18.36 -12.10 2.76
C GLN A 68 19.84 -12.32 3.04
N ASP A 69 20.17 -13.09 4.08
CA ASP A 69 21.55 -13.37 4.51
C ASP A 69 22.42 -12.12 4.71
N GLY A 70 21.79 -11.00 5.12
CA GLY A 70 22.45 -9.71 5.35
C GLY A 70 22.61 -8.84 4.10
N GLU A 71 22.26 -9.34 2.92
CA GLU A 71 22.38 -8.64 1.65
C GLU A 71 21.00 -8.22 1.10
N TRP A 72 20.95 -7.04 0.47
CA TRP A 72 19.74 -6.57 -0.21
C TRP A 72 19.71 -7.11 -1.64
N GLN A 73 18.58 -7.70 -2.04
CA GLN A 73 18.41 -8.31 -3.35
C GLN A 73 17.16 -7.76 -4.04
N ASP A 74 17.28 -7.42 -5.32
CA ASP A 74 16.18 -6.95 -6.15
C ASP A 74 15.13 -8.05 -6.37
N VAL A 75 13.86 -7.70 -6.22
CA VAL A 75 12.70 -8.51 -6.58
C VAL A 75 11.84 -7.71 -7.56
N VAL A 76 11.41 -8.37 -8.64
CA VAL A 76 10.58 -7.78 -9.71
C VAL A 76 9.29 -8.57 -9.84
N ASN A 77 8.15 -7.88 -9.89
CA ASN A 77 6.80 -8.46 -9.95
C ASN A 77 6.52 -9.49 -8.83
N GLY A 78 7.08 -9.26 -7.63
CA GLY A 78 6.99 -10.16 -6.48
C GLY A 78 5.90 -9.77 -5.49
N ILE A 79 5.42 -10.74 -4.71
CA ILE A 79 4.49 -10.55 -3.60
C ILE A 79 5.25 -10.76 -2.29
N PRO A 80 5.44 -9.72 -1.45
CA PRO A 80 6.08 -9.86 -0.15
C PRO A 80 5.27 -10.76 0.81
N THR A 81 5.97 -11.45 1.70
CA THR A 81 5.40 -12.24 2.79
C THR A 81 5.41 -11.47 4.12
N ASP A 82 4.71 -12.00 5.12
CA ASP A 82 4.71 -11.47 6.49
C ASP A 82 6.08 -11.58 7.20
N LYS A 83 7.02 -12.34 6.64
CA LYS A 83 8.39 -12.50 7.15
C LYS A 83 9.40 -11.63 6.42
N ASP A 84 9.00 -11.03 5.30
CA ASP A 84 9.92 -10.27 4.47
C ASP A 84 10.14 -8.88 5.06
N ARG A 85 11.41 -8.52 5.22
CA ARG A 85 11.79 -7.11 5.41
C ARG A 85 12.20 -6.55 4.06
N ILE A 86 11.37 -5.63 3.56
CA ILE A 86 11.54 -5.03 2.24
C ILE A 86 11.88 -3.54 2.33
N ARG A 87 12.43 -2.98 1.26
CA ARG A 87 12.54 -1.53 1.06
C ARG A 87 12.25 -1.17 -0.39
N PHE A 88 11.94 0.10 -0.61
CA PHE A 88 11.74 0.64 -1.95
C PHE A 88 13.05 0.59 -2.75
N SER A 89 13.00 0.00 -3.95
CA SER A 89 14.02 0.21 -4.97
C SER A 89 13.54 1.33 -5.90
N PRO A 90 14.31 2.42 -6.07
CA PRO A 90 14.07 3.40 -7.11
C PRO A 90 14.20 2.82 -8.52
#